data_AF-C3XEG0-F1
#
_entry.id   AF-C3XEG0-F1
#
_cell.length_a   1.000
_cell.length_b   1.000
_cell.length_c   1.000
_cell.angle_alpha   90.00
_cell.angle_beta   90.00
_cell.angle_gamma   90.00
#
_symmetry.space_group_name_H-M   'P 1'
#
loop_
_entity.id
_entity.type
_entity.pdbx_description
1 polymer ?
#
loop_
_entity_poly.entity_id
_entity_poly.type
_entity_poly.pdbx_seq_one_letter_code
_entity_poly.pdbx_strand_id
1 'polypeptide(L)'
;MRYFSGFGLYGDYALFESLLYDFGYVPNHYDIIGFSSGALSALQYAMQRIVNKQRVGRVILLSPLLYTHHISNNSVLNIAGLDSNLIKAGHFMQDLEKLESLPNLGGLRGLGRNFWNLDSKNNTQIITHVSFESFAREFSHINIYTLWNLFKKACIHSYKKDKLKYHTMLYKQLGFHITDDIMSLDSHNNKECRVFTQFEKLTTLRNLWDIHAIDLEKIEKKSQKFVVFIAENDRITNSKLISKYLSQFGICYILKGRNHILQRVANKRA
;
A
#
# COMPACT_ATOMS: atom_id res chain seq x y z
N MET A 1 3.50 19.35 -11.25
CA MET A 1 3.74 18.01 -10.70
C MET A 1 2.50 17.16 -10.89
N ARG A 2 2.65 15.84 -10.90
CA ARG A 2 1.53 14.90 -10.77
C ARG A 2 1.66 14.17 -9.42
N TYR A 3 0.67 14.34 -8.57
CA TYR A 3 0.59 13.69 -7.26
C TYR A 3 -0.45 12.56 -7.27
N PHE A 4 -0.14 11.45 -6.62
CA PHE A 4 -1.01 10.29 -6.47
C PHE A 4 -1.26 10.00 -4.98
N SER A 5 -2.49 10.24 -4.55
CA SER A 5 -2.94 10.07 -3.16
C SER A 5 -2.98 8.61 -2.70
N GLY A 6 -2.88 8.42 -1.39
CA GLY A 6 -3.20 7.13 -0.76
C GLY A 6 -4.68 6.76 -0.90
N PHE A 7 -5.00 5.46 -0.82
CA PHE A 7 -6.37 4.96 -0.94
C PHE A 7 -7.28 5.60 0.11
N GLY A 8 -8.40 6.17 -0.33
CA GLY A 8 -9.34 6.84 0.57
C GLY A 8 -8.82 8.14 1.15
N LEU A 9 -7.81 8.77 0.52
CA LEU A 9 -7.33 10.08 0.89
C LEU A 9 -7.53 11.13 -0.20
N TYR A 10 -7.66 12.39 0.21
CA TYR A 10 -7.77 13.56 -0.67
C TYR A 10 -6.97 14.74 -0.10
N GLY A 11 -6.18 15.42 -0.93
CA GLY A 11 -5.40 16.59 -0.50
C GLY A 11 -4.23 16.27 0.46
N ASP A 12 -3.92 14.99 0.66
CA ASP A 12 -2.88 14.44 1.53
C ASP A 12 -1.46 14.90 1.19
N TYR A 13 -1.23 15.44 -0.01
CA TYR A 13 0.03 16.13 -0.37
C TYR A 13 0.42 17.20 0.66
N ALA A 14 -0.55 17.87 1.28
CA ALA A 14 -0.33 18.87 2.32
C ALA A 14 0.57 18.39 3.47
N LEU A 15 0.45 17.11 3.81
CA LEU A 15 1.18 16.48 4.91
C LEU A 15 2.69 16.42 4.64
N PHE A 16 3.07 16.47 3.35
CA PHE A 16 4.42 16.21 2.88
C PHE A 16 5.09 17.45 2.30
N GLU A 17 4.37 18.55 2.09
CA GLU A 17 4.88 19.75 1.43
C GLU A 17 6.11 20.33 2.16
N SER A 18 5.99 20.55 3.48
CA SER A 18 7.12 21.04 4.30
C SER A 18 8.28 20.05 4.28
N LEU A 19 8.00 18.75 4.41
CA LEU A 19 9.03 17.72 4.40
C LEU A 19 9.82 17.73 3.08
N LEU A 20 9.13 17.80 1.94
CA LEU A 20 9.78 17.85 0.63
C LEU A 20 10.59 19.12 0.47
N TYR A 21 10.06 20.27 0.91
CA TYR A 21 10.77 21.54 0.90
C TYR A 21 12.06 21.50 1.73
N ASP A 22 12.01 20.96 2.95
CA ASP A 22 13.16 20.85 3.86
C ASP A 22 14.30 20.00 3.28
N PHE A 23 13.97 19.02 2.44
CA PHE A 23 14.93 18.19 1.71
C PHE A 23 15.34 18.79 0.34
N GLY A 24 14.93 20.02 0.04
CA GLY A 24 15.25 20.72 -1.21
C GLY A 24 14.47 20.22 -2.43
N TYR A 25 13.38 19.49 -2.22
CA TYR A 25 12.49 19.01 -3.28
C TYR A 25 11.31 19.95 -3.49
N VAL A 26 11.53 21.03 -4.26
CA VAL A 26 10.43 21.88 -4.76
C VAL A 26 9.89 21.28 -6.06
N PRO A 27 8.67 20.69 -6.11
CA PRO A 27 8.22 19.97 -7.29
C PRO A 27 7.97 20.86 -8.50
N ASN A 28 8.24 20.34 -9.70
CA ASN A 28 8.00 20.99 -10.98
C ASN A 28 6.95 20.22 -11.81
N HIS A 29 6.68 20.68 -13.03
CA HIS A 29 5.64 20.11 -13.91
C HIS A 29 5.88 18.65 -14.32
N TYR A 30 7.12 18.17 -14.31
CA TYR A 30 7.49 16.81 -14.73
C TYR A 30 7.66 15.83 -13.58
N ASP A 31 7.67 16.31 -12.33
CA ASP A 31 7.81 15.45 -11.17
C ASP A 31 6.53 14.64 -10.91
N ILE A 32 6.76 13.40 -10.51
CA ILE A 32 5.74 12.41 -10.21
C ILE A 32 5.93 12.00 -8.76
N ILE A 33 4.89 12.17 -7.95
CA ILE A 33 4.93 11.92 -6.51
C ILE A 33 3.78 11.00 -6.14
N GLY A 34 4.00 10.00 -5.29
CA GLY A 34 2.93 9.13 -4.80
C GLY A 34 3.10 8.72 -3.36
N PHE A 35 2.00 8.70 -2.62
CA PHE A 35 1.95 8.30 -1.21
C PHE A 35 1.24 6.96 -1.02
N SER A 36 1.79 6.08 -0.16
CA SER A 36 1.17 4.79 0.19
C SER A 36 0.81 3.97 -1.06
N SER A 37 -0.44 3.55 -1.22
CA SER A 37 -0.91 2.89 -2.46
C SER A 37 -0.76 3.75 -3.72
N GLY A 38 -0.85 5.08 -3.58
CA GLY A 38 -0.63 6.04 -4.67
C GLY A 38 0.81 6.02 -5.19
N ALA A 39 1.78 5.53 -4.41
CA ALA A 39 3.15 5.30 -4.90
C ALA A 39 3.19 4.27 -6.04
N LEU A 40 2.35 3.24 -5.99
CA LEU A 40 2.25 2.27 -7.08
C LEU A 40 1.66 2.92 -8.35
N SER A 41 0.63 3.74 -8.20
CA SER A 41 0.06 4.51 -9.32
C SER A 41 1.04 5.52 -9.91
N ALA A 42 1.85 6.16 -9.07
CA ALA A 42 2.93 7.04 -9.50
C ALA A 42 3.96 6.30 -10.38
N LEU A 43 4.35 5.09 -9.99
CA LEU A 43 5.27 4.25 -10.77
C LEU A 43 4.64 3.82 -12.11
N GLN A 44 3.38 3.39 -12.11
CA GLN A 44 2.67 3.06 -13.36
C GLN A 44 2.59 4.27 -14.30
N TYR A 45 2.28 5.44 -13.75
CA TYR A 45 2.23 6.67 -14.53
C TYR A 45 3.61 7.03 -15.10
N ALA A 46 4.69 6.91 -14.31
CA ALA A 46 6.05 7.11 -14.78
C ALA A 46 6.39 6.17 -15.96
N MET A 47 6.03 4.89 -15.86
CA MET A 47 6.20 3.92 -16.94
C MET A 47 5.41 4.29 -18.19
N GLN A 48 4.15 4.68 -18.04
CA GLN A 48 3.32 5.13 -19.16
C GLN A 48 3.94 6.34 -19.87
N ARG A 49 4.43 7.33 -19.10
CA ARG A 49 5.14 8.50 -19.63
C ARG A 49 6.38 8.08 -20.43
N ILE A 50 7.19 7.17 -19.89
CA ILE A 50 8.41 6.66 -20.54
C ILE A 50 8.07 5.93 -21.85
N VAL A 51 7.08 5.03 -21.84
CA VAL A 51 6.62 4.29 -23.03
C VAL A 51 6.17 5.26 -24.12
N ASN A 52 5.46 6.31 -23.74
CA ASN A 52 4.99 7.36 -24.65
C ASN A 52 6.07 8.40 -25.01
N LYS A 53 7.35 8.13 -24.69
CA LYS A 53 8.49 9.02 -24.96
C LYS A 53 8.34 10.42 -24.36
N GLN A 54 7.60 10.53 -23.26
CA GLN A 54 7.37 11.80 -22.55
C GLN A 54 8.40 11.98 -21.44
N ARG A 55 8.78 13.23 -21.17
CA ARG A 55 9.73 13.57 -20.10
C ARG A 55 9.18 13.14 -18.74
N VAL A 56 10.05 12.51 -17.95
CA VAL A 56 9.85 12.22 -16.53
C VAL A 56 10.88 13.01 -15.73
N GLY A 57 10.42 13.81 -14.78
CA GLY A 57 11.27 14.53 -13.85
C GLY A 57 11.75 13.59 -12.73
N ARG A 58 11.60 14.03 -11.49
CA ARG A 58 11.84 13.19 -10.32
C ARG A 58 10.64 12.28 -10.09
N VAL A 59 10.92 11.03 -9.72
CA VAL A 59 9.92 10.12 -9.16
C VAL A 59 10.16 10.05 -7.65
N ILE A 60 9.20 10.55 -6.88
CA ILE A 60 9.30 10.64 -5.41
C ILE A 60 8.22 9.76 -4.78
N LEU A 61 8.63 8.73 -4.06
CA LEU A 61 7.72 7.84 -3.35
C LEU A 61 7.71 8.17 -1.86
N LEU A 62 6.52 8.34 -1.29
CA LEU A 62 6.32 8.67 0.12
C LEU A 62 5.67 7.46 0.80
N SER A 63 6.37 6.81 1.72
CA SER A 63 5.95 5.58 2.41
C SER A 63 5.24 4.59 1.47
N PRO A 64 5.90 4.12 0.40
CA PRO A 64 5.24 3.33 -0.63
C PRO A 64 4.67 2.03 -0.06
N LEU A 65 3.40 1.73 -0.37
CA LEU A 65 2.77 0.45 -0.02
C LEU A 65 3.28 -0.64 -0.98
N LEU A 66 4.43 -1.25 -0.65
CA LEU A 66 4.95 -2.42 -1.35
C LEU A 66 4.78 -3.67 -0.51
N TYR A 67 4.04 -4.64 -1.03
CA TYR A 67 3.91 -5.93 -0.38
C TYR A 67 5.21 -6.74 -0.49
N THR A 68 5.60 -7.39 0.60
CA THR A 68 6.86 -8.17 0.66
C THR A 68 6.99 -9.21 -0.46
N HIS A 69 5.88 -9.85 -0.86
CA HIS A 69 5.86 -10.84 -1.94
C HIS A 69 6.12 -10.23 -3.34
N HIS A 70 5.86 -8.94 -3.55
CA HIS A 70 6.27 -8.24 -4.79
C HIS A 70 7.79 -8.06 -4.85
N ILE A 71 8.45 -7.94 -3.70
CA ILE A 71 9.89 -7.72 -3.59
C ILE A 71 10.65 -9.04 -3.72
N SER A 72 10.20 -10.11 -3.04
CA SER A 72 10.88 -11.41 -3.04
C SER A 72 10.89 -12.10 -4.40
N ASN A 73 9.88 -11.84 -5.24
CA ASN A 73 9.81 -12.44 -6.58
C ASN A 73 10.72 -11.73 -7.60
N ASN A 74 11.20 -10.52 -7.30
CA ASN A 74 12.13 -9.77 -8.16
C ASN A 74 13.61 -10.06 -7.87
N SER A 75 13.94 -10.98 -6.95
CA SER A 75 15.33 -11.45 -6.80
C SER A 75 15.74 -12.55 -7.79
N VAL A 76 14.83 -13.27 -8.47
CA VAL A 76 15.17 -14.17 -9.60
C VAL A 76 13.92 -14.44 -10.44
N LEU A 77 13.92 -14.00 -11.70
CA LEU A 77 13.59 -14.85 -12.86
C LEU A 77 14.31 -14.26 -14.07
N ASN A 78 15.59 -14.60 -14.16
CA ASN A 78 16.30 -14.62 -15.43
C ASN A 78 15.60 -15.71 -16.26
N ILE A 79 14.60 -15.36 -17.08
CA ILE A 79 13.94 -16.32 -17.99
C ILE A 79 14.81 -16.47 -19.24
N ALA A 80 16.00 -17.02 -19.01
CA ALA A 80 16.82 -17.68 -20.00
C ALA A 80 17.42 -18.89 -19.28
N GLY A 81 16.77 -20.05 -19.41
CA GLY A 81 17.32 -21.33 -18.93
C GLY A 81 16.58 -22.01 -17.79
N LEU A 82 15.25 -22.05 -17.79
CA LEU A 82 14.51 -23.03 -16.99
C LEU A 82 13.58 -23.85 -17.90
N ASP A 83 13.88 -25.14 -17.86
CA ASP A 83 13.39 -26.28 -18.63
C ASP A 83 11.90 -26.24 -19.00
N SER A 84 11.62 -26.55 -20.26
CA SER A 84 10.33 -26.49 -20.95
C SER A 84 9.28 -27.52 -20.51
N ASN A 85 9.34 -28.02 -19.27
CA ASN A 85 8.48 -29.12 -18.81
C ASN A 85 7.55 -28.81 -17.63
N LEU A 86 7.54 -27.57 -17.10
CA LEU A 86 6.60 -27.16 -16.03
C LEU A 86 5.41 -26.32 -16.50
N ILE A 87 5.31 -26.05 -17.81
CA ILE A 87 4.11 -25.48 -18.42
C ILE A 87 3.19 -26.64 -18.86
N LYS A 88 2.51 -27.26 -17.91
CA LYS A 88 1.20 -27.87 -18.17
C LYS A 88 0.14 -27.11 -17.39
N ALA A 89 -0.15 -25.91 -17.90
CA ALA A 89 -1.41 -25.25 -17.68
C ALA A 89 -2.52 -26.12 -18.31
N GLY A 90 -3.32 -26.79 -17.48
CA GLY A 90 -4.39 -27.66 -17.97
C GLY A 90 -5.51 -27.99 -16.99
N HIS A 91 -5.44 -27.60 -15.71
CA HIS A 91 -6.47 -27.97 -14.72
C HIS A 91 -6.92 -26.85 -13.76
N PHE A 92 -6.59 -25.58 -14.01
CA PHE A 92 -6.82 -24.51 -13.03
C PHE A 92 -8.21 -23.83 -13.10
N MET A 93 -9.07 -24.20 -14.06
CA MET A 93 -10.38 -23.57 -14.25
C MET A 93 -11.54 -24.28 -13.54
N GLN A 94 -11.41 -25.56 -13.16
CA GLN A 94 -12.49 -26.29 -12.49
C GLN A 94 -12.56 -26.08 -10.97
N ASP A 95 -11.49 -25.56 -10.34
CA ASP A 95 -11.47 -25.28 -8.90
C ASP A 95 -11.93 -23.86 -8.54
N LEU A 96 -12.04 -22.96 -9.53
CA LEU A 96 -12.53 -21.60 -9.34
C LEU A 96 -14.05 -21.54 -9.10
N GLU A 97 -14.83 -22.39 -9.77
CA GLU A 97 -16.28 -22.48 -9.57
C GLU A 97 -16.66 -23.11 -8.22
N LYS A 98 -15.82 -24.00 -7.68
CA LYS A 98 -16.00 -24.54 -6.30
C LYS A 98 -15.68 -23.52 -5.20
N LEU A 99 -15.00 -22.41 -5.53
CA LEU A 99 -14.60 -21.37 -4.58
C LEU A 99 -15.54 -20.17 -4.55
N GLU A 100 -16.46 -20.08 -5.51
CA GLU A 100 -17.59 -19.13 -5.50
C GLU A 100 -18.79 -19.65 -4.69
N SER A 101 -18.86 -20.96 -4.45
CA SER A 101 -19.92 -21.60 -3.68
C SER A 101 -19.64 -21.72 -2.18
N LEU A 102 -18.50 -21.23 -1.67
CA LEU A 102 -18.21 -21.22 -0.23
C LEU A 102 -19.05 -20.13 0.50
N PRO A 103 -20.13 -20.50 1.21
CA PRO A 103 -20.90 -19.56 1.99
C PRO A 103 -20.21 -19.45 3.36
N ASN A 104 -19.96 -18.22 3.79
CA ASN A 104 -19.42 -17.86 5.11
C ASN A 104 -17.95 -18.24 5.37
N LEU A 105 -17.17 -17.23 5.77
CA LEU A 105 -15.89 -17.34 6.48
C LEU A 105 -15.96 -18.18 7.79
N GLY A 106 -17.11 -18.78 8.13
CA GLY A 106 -17.28 -19.67 9.26
C GLY A 106 -16.48 -20.99 9.16
N GLY A 107 -16.09 -21.40 7.95
CA GLY A 107 -15.28 -22.61 7.72
C GLY A 107 -13.81 -22.50 8.14
N LEU A 108 -13.29 -21.28 8.37
CA LEU A 108 -11.91 -21.07 8.82
C LEU A 108 -11.73 -21.19 10.35
N ARG A 109 -12.79 -21.53 11.10
CA ARG A 109 -12.73 -21.71 12.57
C ARG A 109 -11.78 -22.84 13.04
N GLY A 110 -11.29 -23.68 12.13
CA GLY A 110 -10.31 -24.74 12.42
C GLY A 110 -8.84 -24.33 12.34
N LEU A 111 -8.51 -23.16 11.77
CA LEU A 111 -7.12 -22.78 11.48
C LEU A 111 -6.78 -21.43 12.14
N GLY A 112 -6.26 -21.50 13.38
CA GLY A 112 -5.68 -20.36 14.10
C GLY A 112 -6.56 -19.78 15.21
N ARG A 113 -6.44 -20.32 16.43
CA ARG A 113 -7.15 -19.82 17.64
C ARG A 113 -6.66 -18.45 18.17
N ASN A 114 -5.60 -17.88 17.62
CA ASN A 114 -4.88 -16.77 18.28
C ASN A 114 -5.18 -15.37 17.72
N PHE A 115 -6.03 -15.24 16.69
CA PHE A 115 -6.49 -13.94 16.17
C PHE A 115 -7.92 -13.57 16.64
N TRP A 116 -8.66 -14.54 17.16
CA TRP A 116 -10.07 -14.40 17.56
C TRP A 116 -10.28 -13.93 19.01
N ASN A 117 -9.26 -13.39 19.68
CA ASN A 117 -9.39 -12.86 21.04
C ASN A 117 -9.00 -11.37 21.09
N LEU A 118 -9.91 -10.52 20.60
CA LEU A 118 -10.17 -9.21 21.20
C LEU A 118 -11.63 -8.84 20.91
N ASP A 119 -12.40 -8.85 21.99
CA ASP A 119 -13.83 -8.54 22.15
C ASP A 119 -14.88 -9.43 21.48
N SER A 120 -15.51 -10.19 22.37
CA SER A 120 -16.68 -11.03 22.16
C SER A 120 -17.92 -10.20 21.79
N LYS A 121 -18.72 -10.79 20.89
CA LYS A 121 -20.06 -10.40 20.37
C LYS A 121 -20.04 -9.78 18.95
N ASN A 122 -20.19 -10.66 17.96
CA ASN A 122 -20.55 -10.39 16.55
C ASN A 122 -19.62 -9.50 15.69
N ASN A 123 -18.50 -9.02 16.21
CA ASN A 123 -17.60 -8.16 15.45
C ASN A 123 -16.65 -8.97 14.56
N THR A 124 -17.04 -9.17 13.31
CA THR A 124 -16.13 -9.71 12.28
C THR A 124 -14.98 -8.73 12.11
N GLN A 125 -13.75 -9.22 12.23
CA GLN A 125 -12.56 -8.40 12.08
C GLN A 125 -12.50 -7.83 10.66
N ILE A 126 -12.25 -6.53 10.56
CA ILE A 126 -12.14 -5.82 9.29
C ILE A 126 -10.70 -5.96 8.79
N ILE A 127 -10.55 -6.56 7.62
CA ILE A 127 -9.26 -6.72 6.94
C ILE A 127 -9.17 -5.64 5.87
N THR A 128 -8.16 -4.77 5.97
CA THR A 128 -7.89 -3.72 4.99
C THR A 128 -6.74 -4.13 4.07
N HIS A 129 -6.57 -3.40 2.97
CA HIS A 129 -5.51 -3.67 1.99
C HIS A 129 -4.09 -3.45 2.54
N VAL A 130 -3.95 -2.77 3.68
CA VAL A 130 -2.68 -2.56 4.38
C VAL A 130 -2.38 -3.64 5.42
N SER A 131 -3.25 -4.65 5.56
CA SER A 131 -3.11 -5.72 6.57
C SER A 131 -2.42 -6.99 6.07
N PHE A 132 -1.78 -6.99 4.88
CA PHE A 132 -1.29 -8.22 4.27
C PHE A 132 -0.26 -8.95 5.14
N GLU A 133 0.70 -8.24 5.72
CA GLU A 133 1.78 -8.81 6.52
C GLU A 133 1.26 -9.46 7.81
N SER A 134 0.22 -8.87 8.42
CA SER A 134 -0.44 -9.47 9.58
C SER A 134 -1.26 -10.70 9.16
N PHE A 135 -2.03 -10.56 8.08
CA PHE A 135 -2.82 -11.65 7.50
C PHE A 135 -1.95 -12.85 7.10
N ALA A 136 -0.82 -12.61 6.44
CA ALA A 136 0.09 -13.64 5.97
C ALA A 136 0.76 -14.42 7.11
N ARG A 137 1.01 -13.78 8.25
CA ARG A 137 1.59 -14.44 9.43
C ARG A 137 0.67 -15.50 10.02
N GLU A 138 -0.64 -15.31 9.97
CA GLU A 138 -1.62 -16.30 10.47
C GLU A 138 -1.76 -17.51 9.56
N PHE A 139 -1.52 -17.33 8.26
CA PHE A 139 -1.70 -18.35 7.24
C PHE A 139 -0.37 -18.75 6.60
N SER A 140 0.71 -18.79 7.39
CA SER A 140 2.08 -19.07 6.92
C SER A 140 2.26 -20.45 6.27
N HIS A 141 1.32 -21.37 6.49
CA HIS A 141 1.27 -22.71 5.91
C HIS A 141 0.62 -22.75 4.51
N ILE A 142 -0.04 -21.68 4.08
CA ILE A 142 -0.70 -21.59 2.78
C ILE A 142 0.29 -21.07 1.73
N ASN A 143 0.26 -21.65 0.53
CA ASN A 143 1.01 -21.14 -0.61
C ASN A 143 0.70 -19.65 -0.87
N ILE A 144 1.74 -18.86 -1.19
CA ILE A 144 1.65 -17.40 -1.33
C ILE A 144 0.59 -16.93 -2.33
N TYR A 145 0.37 -17.65 -3.45
CA TYR A 145 -0.63 -17.26 -4.45
C TYR A 145 -2.06 -17.46 -3.94
N THR A 146 -2.31 -18.60 -3.29
CA THR A 146 -3.61 -18.88 -2.65
C THR A 146 -3.87 -17.89 -1.53
N LEU A 147 -2.85 -17.63 -0.71
CA LEU A 147 -2.90 -16.66 0.38
C LEU A 147 -3.23 -15.24 -0.12
N TRP A 148 -2.60 -14.81 -1.21
CA TRP A 148 -2.86 -13.53 -1.83
C TRP A 148 -4.30 -13.40 -2.36
N ASN A 149 -4.82 -14.46 -2.98
CA ASN A 149 -6.20 -14.48 -3.45
C ASN A 149 -7.21 -14.44 -2.29
N LEU A 150 -6.94 -15.17 -1.20
CA LEU A 150 -7.75 -15.11 0.02
C LEU A 150 -7.73 -13.70 0.64
N PHE A 151 -6.55 -13.08 0.71
CA PHE A 151 -6.40 -11.71 1.21
C PHE A 151 -7.23 -10.70 0.42
N LYS A 152 -7.17 -10.74 -0.93
CA LYS A 152 -7.97 -9.88 -1.81
C LYS A 152 -9.47 -10.07 -1.56
N LYS A 153 -9.93 -11.32 -1.48
CA LYS A 153 -11.34 -11.65 -1.18
C LYS A 153 -11.76 -11.12 0.19
N ALA A 154 -10.93 -11.29 1.22
CA ALA A 154 -11.19 -10.80 2.57
C ALA A 154 -11.27 -9.27 2.64
N CYS A 155 -10.39 -8.56 1.93
CA CYS A 155 -10.43 -7.09 1.82
C CYS A 155 -11.71 -6.60 1.14
N ILE A 156 -12.07 -7.19 -0.01
CA ILE A 156 -13.30 -6.85 -0.75
C ILE A 156 -14.54 -7.13 0.09
N HIS A 157 -14.57 -8.27 0.79
CA HIS A 157 -15.67 -8.62 1.68
C HIS A 157 -15.80 -7.61 2.82
N SER A 158 -14.70 -7.30 3.52
CA SER A 158 -14.67 -6.32 4.61
C SER A 158 -15.16 -4.95 4.15
N TYR A 159 -14.71 -4.52 2.98
CA TYR A 159 -15.11 -3.25 2.38
C TYR A 159 -16.61 -3.18 2.06
N LYS A 160 -17.16 -4.23 1.44
CA LYS A 160 -18.59 -4.32 1.09
C LYS A 160 -19.48 -4.43 2.33
N LYS A 161 -18.99 -5.12 3.36
CA LYS A 161 -19.72 -5.37 4.60
C LYS A 161 -19.92 -4.10 5.41
N ASP A 162 -18.84 -3.34 5.62
CA ASP A 162 -18.88 -2.11 6.42
C ASP A 162 -17.80 -1.14 5.93
N LYS A 163 -18.20 -0.27 4.99
CA LYS A 163 -17.32 0.70 4.37
C LYS A 163 -16.76 1.71 5.38
N LEU A 164 -17.58 2.15 6.34
CA LEU A 164 -17.17 3.12 7.36
C LEU A 164 -16.09 2.51 8.26
N LYS A 165 -16.34 1.30 8.77
CA LYS A 165 -15.38 0.60 9.63
C LYS A 165 -14.10 0.20 8.88
N TYR A 166 -14.19 -0.11 7.58
CA TYR A 166 -13.03 -0.30 6.70
C TYR A 166 -12.11 0.93 6.68
N HIS A 167 -12.66 2.11 6.38
CA HIS A 167 -11.87 3.34 6.30
C HIS A 167 -11.37 3.78 7.68
N THR A 168 -12.19 3.64 8.72
CA THR A 168 -11.80 3.90 10.12
C THR A 168 -10.59 3.06 10.52
N MET A 169 -10.60 1.74 10.21
CA MET A 169 -9.47 0.86 10.47
C MET A 169 -8.25 1.26 9.64
N LEU A 170 -8.44 1.53 8.35
CA LEU A 170 -7.37 1.98 7.45
C LEU A 170 -6.67 3.24 7.99
N TYR A 171 -7.41 4.29 8.34
CA TYR A 171 -6.83 5.54 8.83
C TYR A 171 -6.08 5.35 10.15
N LYS A 172 -6.62 4.52 11.05
CA LYS A 172 -5.92 4.13 12.28
C LYS A 172 -4.59 3.41 11.97
N GLN A 173 -4.56 2.55 10.95
CA GLN A 173 -3.35 1.84 10.54
C GLN A 173 -2.32 2.78 9.87
N LEU A 174 -2.78 3.76 9.07
CA LEU A 174 -1.93 4.80 8.49
C LEU A 174 -1.31 5.72 9.57
N GLY A 175 -1.94 5.79 10.74
CA GLY A 175 -1.46 6.55 11.89
C GLY A 175 -2.18 7.88 12.11
N PHE A 176 -3.39 8.05 11.58
CA PHE A 176 -4.28 9.17 11.92
C PHE A 176 -4.89 8.96 13.31
N HIS A 177 -4.95 10.04 14.10
CA HIS A 177 -5.62 10.08 15.38
C HIS A 177 -7.05 10.60 15.16
N ILE A 178 -7.99 9.66 15.01
CA ILE A 178 -9.39 9.89 14.60
C ILE A 178 -10.14 10.91 15.49
N THR A 179 -9.71 11.14 16.73
CA THR A 179 -10.32 12.13 17.64
C THR A 179 -9.87 13.57 17.39
N ASP A 180 -8.66 13.79 16.88
CA ASP A 180 -8.09 15.13 16.69
C ASP A 180 -8.02 15.53 15.20
N ASP A 181 -7.88 14.56 14.30
CA ASP A 181 -7.65 14.80 12.86
C ASP A 181 -8.94 14.84 12.02
N ILE A 182 -10.11 14.44 12.57
CA ILE A 182 -11.37 14.30 11.83
C ILE A 182 -12.46 15.28 12.31
N MET A 183 -12.33 15.87 13.50
CA MET A 183 -13.39 16.65 14.17
C MET A 183 -13.03 18.13 14.31
N SER A 184 -12.75 18.80 13.20
CA SER A 184 -12.74 20.27 13.12
C SER A 184 -13.58 20.74 11.92
N LEU A 185 -14.86 20.37 11.92
CA LEU A 185 -15.87 21.21 11.29
C LEU A 185 -16.23 22.31 12.30
N ASP A 186 -15.42 23.36 12.41
CA ASP A 186 -16.01 24.62 12.84
C ASP A 186 -15.31 25.84 12.24
N SER A 187 -16.17 26.69 11.68
CA SER A 187 -15.87 27.97 11.11
C SER A 187 -15.57 28.97 12.22
N HIS A 188 -14.34 29.42 12.31
CA HIS A 188 -13.96 30.84 12.33
C HIS A 188 -12.51 30.97 12.79
N ASN A 189 -11.72 31.60 11.92
CA ASN A 189 -10.34 32.07 12.13
C ASN A 189 -9.21 31.03 11.99
N ASN A 190 -8.53 31.16 10.85
CA ASN A 190 -7.13 30.81 10.56
C ASN A 190 -6.73 29.32 10.43
N LYS A 191 -6.65 28.90 9.16
CA LYS A 191 -5.64 27.99 8.60
C LYS A 191 -5.60 26.50 9.00
N GLU A 192 -6.62 25.87 9.56
CA GLU A 192 -6.48 24.42 9.83
C GLU A 192 -7.82 23.68 9.87
N CYS A 193 -8.10 22.89 8.83
CA CYS A 193 -8.74 21.57 8.90
C CYS A 193 -8.78 20.96 7.49
N ARG A 194 -7.74 20.23 7.08
CA ARG A 194 -7.77 19.51 5.80
C ARG A 194 -8.36 18.13 6.06
N VAL A 195 -9.63 17.94 5.70
CA VAL A 195 -10.24 16.61 5.66
C VAL A 195 -9.47 15.80 4.62
N PHE A 196 -8.52 14.99 5.08
CA PHE A 196 -7.69 14.16 4.22
C PHE A 196 -8.37 12.87 3.79
N THR A 197 -9.60 12.62 4.25
CA THR A 197 -10.26 11.32 4.13
C THR A 197 -11.42 11.41 3.16
N GLN A 198 -11.58 10.37 2.35
CA GLN A 198 -12.73 10.21 1.48
C GLN A 198 -13.11 8.75 1.34
N PHE A 199 -14.40 8.54 1.07
CA PHE A 199 -14.94 7.24 0.77
C PHE A 199 -14.64 6.85 -0.67
N GLU A 200 -13.56 6.09 -0.85
CA GLU A 200 -13.09 5.68 -2.17
C GLU A 200 -14.08 4.70 -2.86
N LYS A 201 -13.81 4.32 -4.11
CA LYS A 201 -14.59 3.30 -4.83
C LYS A 201 -13.98 1.92 -4.67
N LEU A 202 -14.82 0.89 -4.66
CA LEU A 202 -14.36 -0.51 -4.67
C LEU A 202 -13.54 -0.84 -5.92
N THR A 203 -13.80 -0.18 -7.04
CA THR A 203 -13.01 -0.31 -8.27
C THR A 203 -11.57 0.14 -8.05
N THR A 204 -11.35 1.26 -7.37
CA THR A 204 -10.02 1.75 -7.01
C THR A 204 -9.28 0.74 -6.12
N LEU A 205 -10.00 0.09 -5.20
CA LEU A 205 -9.43 -0.95 -4.32
C LEU A 205 -8.98 -2.18 -5.14
N ARG A 206 -9.79 -2.60 -6.12
CA ARG A 206 -9.42 -3.71 -7.01
C ARG A 206 -8.20 -3.36 -7.85
N ASN A 207 -8.21 -2.18 -8.45
CA ASN A 207 -7.13 -1.70 -9.33
C ASN A 207 -5.77 -1.62 -8.60
N LEU A 208 -5.77 -1.48 -7.27
CA LEU A 208 -4.55 -1.49 -6.45
C LEU A 208 -3.74 -2.79 -6.63
N TRP A 209 -4.42 -3.91 -6.88
CA TRP A 209 -3.78 -5.22 -7.04
C TRP A 209 -3.59 -5.65 -8.50
N ASP A 210 -4.16 -4.91 -9.46
CA ASP A 210 -4.01 -5.16 -10.89
C ASP A 210 -2.75 -4.48 -11.47
N ILE A 211 -1.81 -4.13 -10.60
CA ILE A 211 -0.61 -3.41 -10.97
C ILE A 211 0.38 -4.40 -11.60
N HIS A 212 0.53 -4.28 -12.93
CA HIS A 212 1.48 -5.05 -13.72
C HIS A 212 2.93 -4.84 -13.25
N ALA A 213 3.83 -5.73 -13.69
CA ALA A 213 5.27 -5.63 -13.42
C ALA A 213 5.79 -4.21 -13.74
N ILE A 214 6.28 -3.52 -12.70
CA ILE A 214 6.89 -2.19 -12.82
C ILE A 214 8.39 -2.38 -12.98
N ASP A 215 8.91 -1.93 -14.12
CA ASP A 215 10.34 -1.93 -14.41
C ASP A 215 11.03 -0.73 -13.74
N LEU A 216 11.44 -0.91 -12.48
CA LEU A 216 12.09 0.13 -11.68
C LEU A 216 13.44 0.56 -12.27
N GLU A 217 14.18 -0.35 -12.91
CA GLU A 217 15.46 -0.03 -13.55
C GLU A 217 15.24 0.95 -14.72
N LYS A 218 14.20 0.72 -15.52
CA LYS A 218 13.85 1.64 -16.60
C LYS A 218 13.36 2.99 -16.09
N ILE A 219 12.61 3.02 -14.98
CA ILE A 219 12.21 4.29 -14.35
C ILE A 219 13.44 5.04 -13.85
N GLU A 220 14.35 4.38 -13.15
CA GLU A 220 15.60 4.95 -12.65
C GLU A 220 16.37 5.61 -13.80
N LYS A 221 16.68 4.86 -14.87
CA LYS A 221 17.45 5.34 -16.03
C LYS A 221 16.81 6.48 -16.82
N LYS A 222 15.48 6.64 -16.75
CA LYS A 222 14.72 7.63 -17.54
C LYS A 222 14.18 8.80 -16.73
N SER A 223 14.17 8.68 -15.40
CA SER A 223 13.84 9.77 -14.49
C SER A 223 15.08 10.65 -14.25
N GLN A 224 14.86 11.91 -13.86
CA GLN A 224 15.96 12.77 -13.42
C GLN A 224 16.55 12.29 -12.10
N LYS A 225 15.68 11.84 -11.17
CA LYS A 225 16.05 11.21 -9.90
C LYS A 225 14.92 10.28 -9.46
N PHE A 226 15.29 9.21 -8.79
CA PHE A 226 14.38 8.34 -8.05
C PHE A 226 14.64 8.52 -6.55
N VAL A 227 13.62 8.94 -5.81
CA VAL A 227 13.72 9.29 -4.38
C VAL A 227 12.62 8.60 -3.61
N VAL A 228 12.95 8.05 -2.45
CA VAL A 228 12.00 7.35 -1.59
C VAL A 228 12.14 7.84 -0.17
N PHE A 229 11.03 8.26 0.43
CA PHE A 229 10.93 8.53 1.86
C PHE A 229 10.23 7.38 2.55
N ILE A 230 10.84 6.83 3.59
CA ILE A 230 10.37 5.64 4.31
C ILE A 230 10.30 5.99 5.79
N ALA A 231 9.18 5.68 6.41
CA ALA A 231 9.02 5.81 7.86
C ALA A 231 9.77 4.69 8.61
N GLU A 232 10.55 5.01 9.64
CA GLU A 232 11.20 3.98 10.47
C GLU A 232 10.18 3.12 11.23
N ASN A 233 9.14 3.74 11.79
CA ASN A 233 8.10 3.08 12.58
C ASN A 233 6.83 2.84 11.76
N ASP A 234 7.01 2.41 10.51
CA ASP A 234 5.89 1.98 9.67
C ASP A 234 5.29 0.68 10.21
N ARG A 235 3.99 0.67 10.47
CA ARG A 235 3.25 -0.51 10.95
C ARG A 235 2.62 -1.29 9.81
N ILE A 236 2.60 -0.73 8.61
CA ILE A 236 2.01 -1.31 7.41
C ILE A 236 3.09 -2.03 6.62
N THR A 237 4.23 -1.39 6.41
CA THR A 237 5.30 -1.95 5.57
C THR A 237 6.56 -2.29 6.34
N ASN A 238 7.36 -3.22 5.81
CA ASN A 238 8.68 -3.51 6.36
C ASN A 238 9.71 -2.53 5.80
N SER A 239 9.93 -1.43 6.54
CA SER A 239 10.83 -0.34 6.15
C SER A 239 12.25 -0.78 5.82
N LYS A 240 12.79 -1.78 6.55
CA LYS A 240 14.14 -2.32 6.28
C LYS A 240 14.21 -3.08 4.97
N LEU A 241 13.20 -3.91 4.69
CA LEU A 241 13.13 -4.66 3.44
C LEU A 241 12.92 -3.72 2.24
N ILE A 242 11.96 -2.79 2.36
CA ILE A 242 11.64 -1.83 1.31
C ILE A 242 12.84 -0.93 1.01
N SER A 243 13.50 -0.38 2.03
CA SER A 243 14.69 0.46 1.83
C SER A 243 15.81 -0.31 1.15
N LYS A 244 16.11 -1.54 1.58
CA LYS A 244 17.14 -2.39 0.94
C LYS A 244 16.84 -2.68 -0.53
N TYR A 245 15.57 -2.86 -0.87
CA TYR A 245 15.16 -3.10 -2.25
C TYR A 245 15.23 -1.82 -3.10
N LEU A 246 14.58 -0.75 -2.64
CA LEU A 246 14.45 0.48 -3.42
C LEU A 246 15.75 1.30 -3.49
N SER A 247 16.68 1.13 -2.55
CA SER A 247 17.99 1.80 -2.59
C SER A 247 18.86 1.38 -3.77
N GLN A 248 18.51 0.29 -4.46
CA GLN A 248 19.17 -0.16 -5.68
C GLN A 248 18.84 0.75 -6.88
N PHE A 249 17.73 1.50 -6.80
CA PHE A 249 17.22 2.32 -7.90
C PHE A 249 17.30 3.82 -7.61
N GLY A 250 17.76 4.25 -6.44
CA GLY A 250 17.80 5.67 -6.09
C GLY A 250 18.07 5.96 -4.63
N ILE A 251 17.76 7.19 -4.22
CA ILE A 251 18.03 7.69 -2.87
C ILE A 251 16.88 7.29 -1.94
N CYS A 252 17.20 6.58 -0.86
CA CYS A 252 16.24 6.24 0.18
C CYS A 252 16.53 7.01 1.47
N TYR A 253 15.57 7.79 1.93
CA TYR A 253 15.57 8.45 3.24
C TYR A 253 14.74 7.64 4.22
N ILE A 254 15.36 7.16 5.29
CA ILE A 254 14.66 6.56 6.42
C ILE A 254 14.45 7.64 7.48
N LEU A 255 13.19 8.03 7.69
CA LEU A 255 12.83 9.06 8.65
C LEU A 255 12.58 8.45 10.03
N LYS A 256 13.49 8.73 10.96
CA LYS A 256 13.45 8.22 12.34
C LYS A 256 12.22 8.72 13.10
N GLY A 257 11.63 7.84 13.90
CA GLY A 257 10.50 8.19 14.76
C GLY A 257 9.23 8.58 14.02
N ARG A 258 9.11 8.28 12.72
CA ARG A 258 7.93 8.62 11.90
C ARG A 258 6.99 7.43 11.68
N ASN A 259 5.68 7.68 11.59
CA ASN A 259 4.66 6.70 11.18
C ASN A 259 4.47 6.68 9.65
N HIS A 260 3.55 5.86 9.14
CA HIS A 260 3.33 5.69 7.70
C HIS A 260 3.02 7.01 6.97
N ILE A 261 2.24 7.93 7.57
CA ILE A 261 2.01 9.29 7.02
C ILE A 261 3.21 10.25 7.22
N LEU A 262 4.40 9.74 7.53
CA LEU A 262 5.66 10.48 7.73
C LEU A 262 5.60 11.52 8.87
N GLN A 263 4.67 11.39 9.81
CA GLN A 263 4.53 12.26 10.98
C GLN A 263 5.24 11.69 12.20
N ARG A 264 5.74 12.56 13.09
CA ARG A 264 6.42 12.12 14.33
C ARG A 264 5.44 11.34 15.18
N VAL A 265 5.84 10.14 15.60
CA VAL A 265 5.11 9.40 16.63
C VAL A 265 5.37 10.11 17.95
N ALA A 266 4.32 10.51 18.66
CA ALA A 266 4.47 11.02 20.01
C ALA A 266 5.11 9.93 20.87
N ASN A 267 6.35 10.14 21.30
CA ASN A 267 6.95 9.29 22.31
C ASN A 267 6.12 9.47 23.58
N LYS A 268 5.49 8.40 24.07
CA LYS A 268 5.05 8.38 25.47
C LYS A 268 6.30 8.67 26.28
N ARG A 269 6.34 9.82 26.97
CA ARG A 269 7.40 10.10 27.95
C ARG A 269 7.47 8.87 28.86
N ALA A 270 8.65 8.27 28.93
CA ALA A 270 8.94 7.18 29.84
C ALA A 270 8.82 7.65 31.29
#